data_AF-A0A6J6SKQ7-F1
#
_entry.id   AF-A0A6J6SKQ7-F1
#
_cell.length_a   1.000
_cell.length_b   1.000
_cell.length_c   1.000
_cell.angle_alpha   90.00
_cell.angle_beta   90.00
_cell.angle_gamma   90.00
#
_symmetry.space_group_name_H-M   'P 1'
#
loop_
_entity.id
_entity.type
_entity.pdbx_description
1 polymer ?
#
loop_
_entity_poly.entity_id
_entity_poly.type
_entity_poly.pdbx_seq_one_letter_code
_entity_poly.pdbx_strand_id
1 'polypeptide(L)'
;MILVVICAAGVGACSNGTDTSPQSASSCEELVKSSAQLTRTIVRNLQGKTVADLRAADPSEPYAELLRPFDPYRNRATELGCDTGQLRRLACREYQGIKPNGPVSEEFLSLVPDTSC
;
A
#
# COMPACT_ATOMS: atom_id res chain seq x y z
N MET A 1 -23.68 -27.53 -24.76
CA MET A 1 -23.44 -26.07 -24.71
C MET A 1 -23.51 -25.65 -23.26
N ILE A 2 -22.38 -25.27 -22.66
CA ILE A 2 -22.30 -24.84 -21.26
C ILE A 2 -22.50 -23.32 -21.25
N LEU A 3 -23.60 -22.86 -20.65
CA LEU A 3 -23.83 -21.46 -20.30
C LEU A 3 -23.04 -21.18 -19.01
N VAL A 4 -21.85 -20.60 -19.16
CA VAL A 4 -21.12 -20.04 -18.01
C VAL A 4 -21.69 -18.66 -17.72
N VAL A 5 -22.44 -18.59 -16.63
CA VAL A 5 -22.89 -17.36 -15.98
C VAL A 5 -21.66 -16.65 -15.43
N ILE A 6 -21.24 -15.54 -16.04
CA ILE A 6 -20.34 -14.59 -15.39
C ILE A 6 -21.21 -13.51 -14.77
N CYS A 7 -21.69 -13.79 -13.57
CA CYS A 7 -22.06 -12.76 -12.61
C CYS A 7 -20.76 -12.21 -12.02
N ALA A 8 -20.25 -11.11 -12.55
CA ALA A 8 -19.35 -10.24 -11.81
C ALA A 8 -20.16 -9.01 -11.39
N ALA A 9 -20.41 -8.92 -10.08
CA ALA A 9 -20.90 -7.76 -9.35
C ALA A 9 -20.22 -6.47 -9.89
N GLY A 10 -20.88 -5.32 -9.98
CA GLY A 10 -21.73 -4.70 -8.98
C GLY A 10 -21.45 -3.21 -9.03
N VAL A 11 -22.50 -2.43 -9.27
CA VAL A 11 -22.82 -1.10 -8.74
C VAL A 11 -21.70 -0.07 -8.52
N GLY A 12 -21.90 1.06 -9.20
CA GLY A 12 -21.44 2.42 -8.92
C GLY A 12 -20.47 2.67 -7.76
N ALA A 13 -19.29 3.16 -8.12
CA ALA A 13 -18.68 4.28 -7.41
C ALA A 13 -17.84 5.07 -8.41
N CYS A 14 -18.36 6.23 -8.83
CA CYS A 14 -17.48 7.36 -9.18
C CYS A 14 -16.82 7.83 -7.89
N SER A 15 -16.00 7.00 -7.25
CA SER A 15 -15.06 7.47 -6.25
C SER A 15 -13.88 7.99 -7.04
N ASN A 16 -13.64 9.29 -6.97
CA ASN A 16 -12.35 9.91 -7.29
C ASN A 16 -11.20 9.41 -6.36
N GLY A 17 -11.38 8.26 -5.71
CA GLY A 17 -10.39 7.56 -4.91
C GLY A 17 -9.53 6.73 -5.82
N THR A 18 -8.24 7.02 -5.85
CA THR A 18 -7.25 6.17 -6.50
C THR A 18 -7.40 4.76 -5.91
N ASP A 19 -7.71 3.78 -6.75
CA ASP A 19 -7.90 2.41 -6.29
C ASP A 19 -6.59 1.90 -5.67
N THR A 20 -6.60 1.75 -4.34
CA THR A 20 -5.50 1.17 -3.55
C THR A 20 -5.79 -0.29 -3.23
N SER A 21 -6.74 -0.92 -3.93
CA SER A 21 -6.95 -2.36 -3.85
C SER A 21 -5.78 -3.07 -4.53
N PRO A 22 -5.11 -4.02 -3.87
CA PRO A 22 -4.10 -4.85 -4.52
C PRO A 22 -4.73 -5.78 -5.56
N GLN A 23 -5.97 -6.23 -5.35
CA GLN A 23 -6.64 -7.19 -6.24
C GLN A 23 -6.94 -6.64 -7.63
N SER A 24 -7.02 -5.31 -7.79
CA SER A 24 -7.22 -4.69 -9.11
C SER A 24 -5.93 -4.59 -9.94
N ALA A 25 -4.76 -4.80 -9.34
CA ALA A 25 -3.50 -4.80 -10.07
C ALA A 25 -3.40 -6.03 -10.98
N SER A 26 -3.17 -5.79 -12.27
CA SER A 26 -2.96 -6.82 -13.29
C SER A 26 -1.48 -7.05 -13.62
N SER A 27 -0.59 -6.18 -13.10
CA SER A 27 0.86 -6.27 -13.27
C SER A 27 1.62 -5.85 -12.01
N CYS A 28 2.89 -6.25 -11.93
CA CYS A 28 3.78 -5.85 -10.82
C CYS A 28 3.97 -4.33 -10.74
N GLU A 29 3.94 -3.63 -11.88
CA GLU A 29 4.05 -2.17 -11.94
C GLU A 29 2.81 -1.49 -11.36
N GLU A 30 1.61 -1.94 -11.76
CA GLU A 30 0.35 -1.45 -11.20
C GLU A 30 0.25 -1.70 -9.69
N LEU A 31 0.71 -2.88 -9.25
CA LEU A 31 0.72 -3.24 -7.84
C LEU A 31 1.61 -2.31 -7.02
N VAL A 32 2.84 -2.06 -7.50
CA VAL A 32 3.77 -1.15 -6.82
C VAL A 32 3.24 0.29 -6.82
N LYS A 33 2.70 0.77 -7.94
CA LYS A 33 2.11 2.10 -8.04
C LYS A 33 0.95 2.29 -7.05
N SER A 34 0.08 1.28 -6.95
CA SER A 34 -1.02 1.23 -5.98
C SER A 34 -0.49 1.27 -4.54
N SER A 35 0.54 0.48 -4.21
CA SER A 35 1.15 0.46 -2.87
C SER A 35 1.82 1.80 -2.50
N ALA A 36 2.45 2.46 -3.47
CA ALA A 36 3.03 3.78 -3.26
C ALA A 36 1.94 4.84 -3.01
N GLN A 37 0.79 4.72 -3.66
CA GLN A 37 -0.35 5.59 -3.42
C GLN A 37 -0.97 5.40 -2.04
N LEU A 38 -1.09 4.16 -1.58
CA LEU A 38 -1.47 3.83 -0.21
C LEU A 38 -0.48 4.47 0.78
N THR A 39 0.82 4.30 0.55
CA THR A 39 1.89 4.90 1.37
C THR A 39 1.76 6.42 1.45
N ARG A 40 1.58 7.11 0.31
CA ARG A 40 1.35 8.57 0.28
C ARG A 40 0.12 8.96 1.09
N THR A 41 -0.93 8.14 1.07
CA THR A 41 -2.16 8.38 1.83
C THR A 41 -1.93 8.24 3.33
N ILE A 42 -1.24 7.18 3.75
CA ILE A 42 -0.86 6.98 5.16
C ILE A 42 0.02 8.14 5.65
N VAL A 43 1.06 8.50 4.91
CA VAL A 43 1.93 9.65 5.25
C VAL A 43 1.11 10.93 5.42
N ARG A 44 0.21 11.26 4.47
CA ARG A 44 -0.68 12.43 4.64
C ARG A 44 -1.54 12.35 5.91
N ASN A 45 -2.07 11.17 6.23
CA ASN A 45 -2.89 10.97 7.44
C ASN A 45 -2.09 11.02 8.75
N LEU A 46 -0.78 10.82 8.68
CA LEU A 46 0.14 11.00 9.80
C LEU A 46 0.52 12.46 10.06
N GLN A 47 0.07 13.41 9.21
CA GLN A 47 0.35 14.82 9.40
C GLN A 47 -0.18 15.30 10.76
N GLY A 48 0.71 15.80 11.61
CA GLY A 48 0.36 16.28 12.95
C GLY A 48 0.06 15.19 13.98
N LYS A 49 0.18 13.90 13.62
CA LYS A 49 0.12 12.80 14.57
C LYS A 49 1.47 12.61 15.27
N THR A 50 1.42 12.15 16.50
CA THR A 50 2.57 11.81 17.33
C THR A 50 2.66 10.31 17.55
N VAL A 51 3.83 9.84 18.00
CA VAL A 51 4.01 8.43 18.40
C VAL A 51 3.10 8.08 19.57
N ALA A 52 2.76 9.04 20.44
CA ALA A 52 1.84 8.83 21.54
C ALA A 52 0.42 8.53 21.05
N ASP A 53 -0.03 9.20 19.98
CA ASP A 53 -1.34 8.92 19.36
C ASP A 53 -1.42 7.50 18.80
N LEU A 54 -0.32 7.00 18.22
CA LEU A 54 -0.22 5.63 17.73
C LEU A 54 -0.17 4.61 18.87
N ARG A 55 0.64 4.87 19.91
CA ARG A 55 0.71 4.02 21.11
C ARG A 55 -0.60 3.95 21.89
N ALA A 56 -1.43 4.99 21.82
CA ALA A 56 -2.76 4.97 22.41
C ALA A 56 -3.71 3.99 21.70
N ALA A 57 -3.50 3.74 20.41
CA ALA A 57 -4.25 2.74 19.64
C ALA A 57 -3.68 1.33 19.84
N ASP A 58 -2.35 1.17 19.73
CA ASP A 58 -1.64 -0.08 20.01
C ASP A 58 -0.31 0.21 20.74
N PRO A 59 -0.23 -0.06 22.06
CA PRO A 59 0.97 0.22 22.84
C PRO A 59 2.16 -0.68 22.47
N SER A 60 1.90 -1.92 22.04
CA SER A 60 2.90 -2.93 21.72
C SER A 60 3.48 -2.74 20.32
N GLU A 61 2.61 -2.44 19.34
CA GLU A 61 2.98 -2.32 17.93
C GLU A 61 2.35 -1.06 17.31
N PRO A 62 2.89 0.15 17.61
CA PRO A 62 2.25 1.42 17.23
C PRO A 62 2.06 1.61 15.72
N TYR A 63 2.81 0.86 14.90
CA TYR A 63 2.76 0.93 13.44
C TYR A 63 2.05 -0.26 12.79
N ALA A 64 1.66 -1.30 13.53
CA ALA A 64 1.09 -2.52 12.94
C ALA A 64 -0.17 -2.24 12.10
N GLU A 65 -1.06 -1.37 12.58
CA GLU A 65 -2.25 -0.94 11.85
C GLU A 65 -1.93 -0.23 10.53
N LEU A 66 -0.80 0.47 10.47
CA LEU A 66 -0.35 1.19 9.27
C LEU A 66 0.32 0.24 8.26
N LEU A 67 0.90 -0.87 8.73
CA LEU A 67 1.59 -1.85 7.91
C LEU A 67 0.68 -2.99 7.43
N ARG A 68 -0.37 -3.35 8.19
CA ARG A 68 -1.32 -4.40 7.82
C ARG A 68 -1.93 -4.26 6.42
N PRO A 69 -2.25 -3.05 5.92
CA PRO A 69 -2.74 -2.88 4.55
C PRO A 69 -1.78 -3.34 3.45
N PHE A 70 -0.49 -3.56 3.75
CA PHE A 70 0.50 -4.05 2.79
C PHE A 70 0.54 -5.58 2.67
N ASP A 71 -0.03 -6.34 3.61
CA ASP A 71 -0.01 -7.81 3.53
C ASP A 71 -0.69 -8.35 2.27
N PRO A 72 -1.88 -7.85 1.85
CA PRO A 72 -2.51 -8.30 0.62
C PRO A 72 -1.72 -7.94 -0.65
N TYR A 73 -0.87 -6.91 -0.61
CA TYR A 73 0.04 -6.60 -1.72
C TYR A 73 1.12 -7.67 -1.88
N ARG A 74 1.67 -8.20 -0.78
CA ARG A 74 2.65 -9.31 -0.82
C ARG A 74 2.03 -10.57 -1.43
N ASN A 75 0.80 -10.88 -1.05
CA ASN A 75 0.06 -12.01 -1.61
C ASN A 75 -0.17 -11.82 -3.10
N ARG A 76 -0.63 -10.64 -3.50
CA ARG A 76 -0.87 -10.34 -4.92
C ARG A 76 0.42 -10.37 -5.75
N ALA A 77 1.53 -9.87 -5.22
CA ALA A 77 2.83 -9.95 -5.88
C ALA A 77 3.22 -11.40 -6.18
N THR A 78 2.94 -12.30 -5.23
CA THR A 78 3.18 -13.75 -5.39
C THR A 78 2.27 -14.35 -6.47
N GLU A 79 0.97 -14.02 -6.46
CA GLU A 79 0.00 -14.46 -7.47
C GLU A 79 0.37 -14.01 -8.89
N LEU A 80 0.89 -12.78 -9.02
CA LEU A 80 1.35 -12.22 -10.30
C LEU A 80 2.73 -12.72 -10.72
N GLY A 81 3.41 -13.51 -9.88
CA GLY A 81 4.77 -14.00 -10.14
C GLY A 81 5.84 -12.90 -10.17
N CYS A 82 5.64 -11.83 -9.40
CA CYS A 82 6.57 -10.71 -9.35
C CYS A 82 7.88 -11.10 -8.68
N ASP A 83 8.99 -10.88 -9.36
CA ASP A 83 10.33 -11.06 -8.80
C ASP A 83 10.65 -9.96 -7.76
N THR A 84 11.32 -10.33 -6.67
CA THR A 84 11.70 -9.38 -5.60
C THR A 84 12.62 -8.27 -6.12
N GLY A 85 13.55 -8.57 -7.02
CA GLY A 85 14.42 -7.57 -7.62
C GLY A 85 13.67 -6.61 -8.55
N GLN A 86 12.67 -7.11 -9.29
CA GLN A 86 11.77 -6.29 -10.09
C GLN A 86 10.93 -5.35 -9.21
N LEU A 87 10.32 -5.87 -8.15
CA LEU A 87 9.51 -5.09 -7.21
C LEU A 87 10.33 -3.98 -6.57
N ARG A 88 11.55 -4.28 -6.11
CA ARG A 88 12.45 -3.27 -5.54
C ARG A 88 12.75 -2.15 -6.55
N ARG A 89 13.10 -2.47 -7.80
CA ARG A 89 13.39 -1.44 -8.81
C ARG A 89 12.18 -0.57 -9.15
N LEU A 90 10.98 -1.16 -9.18
CA LEU A 90 9.73 -0.44 -9.39
C LEU A 90 9.45 0.46 -8.18
N ALA A 91 9.58 -0.07 -6.96
CA ALA A 91 9.33 0.64 -5.73
C ALA A 91 10.25 1.86 -5.60
N CYS A 92 11.53 1.73 -5.95
CA CYS A 92 12.44 2.87 -5.95
C CYS A 92 11.96 4.07 -6.74
N ARG A 93 11.35 3.84 -7.90
CA ARG A 93 10.83 4.94 -8.72
C ARG A 93 9.59 5.57 -8.10
N GLU A 94 8.70 4.75 -7.56
CA GLU A 94 7.42 5.21 -7.03
C GLU A 94 7.54 5.85 -5.63
N TYR A 95 8.44 5.33 -4.78
CA TYR A 95 8.59 5.74 -3.38
C TYR A 95 9.56 6.91 -3.19
N GLN A 96 10.52 7.15 -4.11
CA GLN A 96 11.46 8.29 -4.02
C GLN A 96 10.77 9.66 -3.93
N GLY A 97 9.56 9.81 -4.47
CA GLY A 97 8.79 11.06 -4.39
C GLY A 97 8.03 11.28 -3.08
N ILE A 98 8.01 10.29 -2.18
CA ILE A 98 7.23 10.36 -0.93
C ILE A 98 8.07 11.06 0.14
N LYS A 99 7.61 12.25 0.55
CA LYS A 99 8.27 13.02 1.59
C LYS A 99 7.61 12.79 2.94
N PRO A 100 8.37 12.48 4.00
CA PRO A 100 7.81 12.47 5.35
C PRO A 100 7.33 13.88 5.73
N ASN A 101 6.33 13.93 6.61
CA ASN A 101 5.71 15.12 7.18
C ASN A 101 5.76 15.11 8.72
N GLY A 102 6.87 14.63 9.28
CA GLY A 102 7.17 14.60 10.71
C GLY A 102 7.80 13.28 11.15
N PRO A 103 8.28 13.18 12.40
CA PRO A 103 9.04 12.03 12.90
C PRO A 103 8.28 10.70 12.78
N VAL A 104 6.96 10.73 12.97
CA VAL A 104 6.11 9.54 12.87
C VAL A 104 6.06 9.00 11.45
N SER A 105 5.94 9.88 10.46
CA SER A 105 5.92 9.48 9.05
C SER A 105 7.28 9.03 8.55
N GLU A 106 8.36 9.59 9.10
CA GLU A 106 9.74 9.17 8.80
C GLU A 106 9.99 7.75 9.30
N GLU A 107 9.59 7.47 10.54
CA GLU A 107 9.65 6.11 11.10
C GLU A 107 8.74 5.14 10.34
N PHE A 108 7.52 5.55 10.00
CA PHE A 108 6.64 4.71 9.17
C PHE A 108 7.32 4.34 7.84
N LEU A 109 7.92 5.30 7.13
CA LEU A 109 8.59 5.05 5.85
C LEU A 109 9.83 4.15 6.00
N SER A 110 10.51 4.15 7.15
CA SER A 110 11.63 3.24 7.41
C SER A 110 11.17 1.78 7.60
N LEU A 111 9.93 1.58 8.02
CA LEU A 111 9.30 0.27 8.24
C LEU A 111 8.62 -0.30 6.99
N VAL A 112 8.22 0.54 6.03
CA VAL A 112 7.63 0.05 4.78
C VAL A 112 8.71 -0.68 3.97
N PRO A 113 8.52 -1.95 3.63
CA PRO A 113 9.44 -2.68 2.76
C PRO A 113 9.55 -1.95 1.43
N ASP A 114 10.75 -1.96 0.84
CA ASP A 114 11.01 -1.42 -0.51
C ASP A 114 11.10 0.12 -0.63
N THR A 115 11.06 0.86 0.49
CA THR A 115 11.43 2.30 0.52
C THR A 115 12.93 2.53 0.50
N SER A 116 13.72 1.55 0.94
CA SER A 116 15.17 1.59 0.98
C SER A 116 15.75 1.22 -0.38
N CYS A 117 15.87 2.26 -1.18
CA CYS A 117 16.63 2.32 -2.42
C CYS A 117 17.94 3.03 -2.14
#